data_AF-A0A8C7D649-F1
#
_entry.id   AF-A0A8C7D649-F1
#
_cell.length_a   1.000
_cell.length_b   1.000
_cell.length_c   1.000
_cell.angle_alpha   90.00
_cell.angle_beta   90.00
_cell.angle_gamma   90.00
#
_symmetry.space_group_name_H-M   'P 1'
#
loop_
_entity.id
_entity.type
_entity.pdbx_description
1 polymer ?
#
loop_
_entity_poly.entity_id
_entity_poly.type
_entity_poly.pdbx_seq_one_letter_code
_entity_poly.pdbx_strand_id
1 'polypeptide(L)'
;MTPSLLPTVLILKANEPSLPIHSIKMQLFLRAQNTHTLEVTGQETVREIKLHVQTLEGLLVEDQVLLLDSSPLEDSSSLVDCGISEYCTLEVAGRLLGGKVHGSLARAGKVRGQTPKVDKQEKKKKKTGRAKRRIQYNRRFVNVVPTFGKKKGPNANS
;
A
#
# COMPACT_ATOMS: atom_id res chain seq x y z
N MET A 1 -51.85 -34.26 -50.59
CA MET A 1 -52.33 -33.95 -51.95
C MET A 1 -51.57 -32.72 -52.42
N THR A 2 -50.61 -32.91 -53.33
CA THR A 2 -49.92 -31.85 -54.09
C THR A 2 -50.81 -31.35 -55.22
N PRO A 3 -50.59 -30.13 -55.76
CA PRO A 3 -49.81 -30.01 -57.01
C PRO A 3 -48.93 -28.71 -57.08
N SER A 4 -47.69 -28.76 -57.61
CA SER A 4 -47.24 -28.38 -58.99
C SER A 4 -47.18 -26.83 -59.20
N LEU A 5 -46.22 -26.13 -59.85
CA LEU A 5 -45.24 -26.36 -60.94
C LEU A 5 -44.03 -25.38 -60.82
N LEU A 6 -42.90 -25.79 -61.41
CA LEU A 6 -41.56 -25.16 -61.59
C LEU A 6 -41.56 -23.93 -62.56
N PRO A 7 -40.40 -23.41 -63.05
CA PRO A 7 -39.10 -23.00 -62.46
C PRO A 7 -38.69 -21.55 -62.88
N THR A 8 -37.73 -20.88 -62.24
CA THR A 8 -36.88 -19.86 -62.91
C THR A 8 -35.54 -19.69 -62.18
N VAL A 9 -34.47 -19.83 -62.96
CA VAL A 9 -33.05 -19.60 -62.63
C VAL A 9 -32.80 -18.10 -62.54
N LEU A 10 -32.15 -17.62 -61.47
CA LEU A 10 -31.32 -16.40 -61.53
C LEU A 10 -30.11 -16.53 -60.60
N ILE A 11 -28.95 -16.67 -61.24
CA ILE A 11 -27.62 -16.51 -60.69
C ILE A 11 -27.47 -15.06 -60.23
N LEU A 12 -27.20 -14.83 -58.94
CA LEU A 12 -26.59 -13.59 -58.48
C LEU A 12 -25.40 -13.93 -57.56
N LYS A 13 -24.25 -13.55 -58.12
CA LYS A 13 -22.90 -13.43 -57.59
C LYS A 13 -22.76 -13.50 -56.07
N ALA A 14 -21.77 -14.29 -55.67
CA ALA A 14 -21.02 -14.13 -54.44
C ALA A 14 -20.89 -12.66 -54.05
N ASN A 15 -21.50 -12.31 -52.93
CA ASN A 15 -21.08 -11.14 -52.18
C ASN A 15 -19.86 -11.58 -51.36
N GLU A 16 -18.70 -11.53 -52.02
CA GLU A 16 -17.40 -11.55 -51.37
C GLU A 16 -17.44 -10.54 -50.21
N PRO A 17 -17.29 -10.96 -48.94
CA PRO A 17 -17.02 -9.99 -47.88
C PRO A 17 -15.69 -9.35 -48.23
N SER A 18 -15.74 -8.04 -48.50
CA SER A 18 -14.59 -7.18 -48.75
C SER A 18 -13.42 -7.59 -47.87
N LEU A 19 -12.31 -7.98 -48.51
CA LEU A 19 -11.04 -8.27 -47.87
C LEU A 19 -10.71 -7.17 -46.84
N PRO A 20 -10.19 -7.54 -45.66
CA PRO A 20 -9.94 -6.59 -44.59
C PRO A 20 -8.94 -5.56 -45.09
N ILE A 21 -9.36 -4.29 -45.05
CA ILE A 21 -8.44 -3.14 -45.08
C ILE A 21 -7.31 -3.53 -44.14
N HIS A 22 -6.09 -3.62 -44.65
CA HIS A 22 -4.92 -3.97 -43.84
C HIS A 22 -4.83 -2.93 -42.71
N SER A 23 -5.41 -3.27 -41.56
CA SER A 23 -5.25 -2.54 -40.33
C SER A 23 -3.76 -2.58 -40.08
N ILE A 24 -3.11 -1.41 -40.13
CA ILE A 24 -1.68 -1.29 -39.88
C ILE A 24 -1.50 -1.71 -38.42
N LYS A 25 -1.14 -2.98 -38.22
CA LYS A 25 -0.83 -3.54 -36.93
C LYS A 25 0.62 -3.23 -36.63
N MET A 26 0.86 -2.43 -35.61
CA MET A 26 2.18 -2.21 -35.05
C MET A 26 2.44 -3.21 -33.93
N GLN A 27 3.69 -3.62 -33.78
CA GLN A 27 4.11 -4.52 -32.71
C GLN A 27 4.74 -3.74 -31.55
N LEU A 28 4.45 -4.14 -30.33
CA LEU A 28 5.03 -3.59 -29.09
C LEU A 28 5.63 -4.68 -28.22
N PHE A 29 6.60 -4.30 -27.40
CA PHE A 29 7.16 -5.14 -26.36
C PHE A 29 6.67 -4.67 -24.99
N LEU A 30 6.10 -5.58 -24.19
CA LEU A 30 5.73 -5.30 -22.82
C LEU A 30 6.71 -5.97 -21.88
N ARG A 31 7.38 -5.19 -21.03
CA ARG A 31 8.30 -5.69 -20.02
C ARG A 31 7.62 -5.66 -18.64
N ALA A 32 7.11 -6.81 -18.23
CA ALA A 32 6.49 -7.03 -16.91
C ALA A 32 7.34 -8.05 -16.09
N GLN A 33 6.72 -9.08 -15.48
CA GLN A 33 7.48 -10.21 -14.93
C GLN A 33 8.16 -10.98 -16.06
N ASN A 34 7.43 -11.18 -17.17
CA ASN A 34 7.95 -11.67 -18.42
C ASN A 34 7.87 -10.60 -19.52
N THR A 35 8.62 -10.81 -20.60
CA THR A 35 8.54 -9.96 -21.80
C THR A 35 7.51 -10.55 -22.76
N HIS A 36 6.51 -9.76 -23.14
CA HIS A 36 5.47 -10.15 -24.09
C HIS A 36 5.55 -9.31 -25.35
N THR A 37 5.04 -9.85 -26.45
CA THR A 37 4.82 -9.10 -27.69
C THR A 37 3.33 -8.87 -27.88
N LEU A 38 2.94 -7.65 -28.23
CA LEU A 38 1.56 -7.30 -28.53
C LEU A 38 1.45 -6.74 -29.95
N GLU A 39 0.46 -7.21 -30.70
CA GLU A 39 0.01 -6.56 -31.93
C GLU A 39 -1.13 -5.59 -31.59
N VAL A 40 -0.95 -4.32 -31.93
CA VAL A 40 -1.91 -3.24 -31.64
C VAL A 40 -2.09 -2.38 -32.88
N THR A 41 -3.17 -1.61 -32.95
CA THR A 41 -3.49 -0.70 -34.05
C THR A 41 -3.01 0.74 -33.79
N GLY A 42 -2.54 1.01 -32.58
CA GLY A 42 -2.08 2.33 -32.11
C GLY A 42 -3.21 3.23 -31.60
N GLN A 43 -4.47 2.91 -31.94
CA GLN A 43 -5.66 3.64 -31.48
C GLN A 43 -6.12 3.17 -30.10
N GLU A 44 -5.57 2.06 -29.60
CA GLU A 44 -5.90 1.55 -28.28
C GLU A 44 -5.56 2.57 -27.20
N THR A 45 -6.31 2.50 -26.10
CA THR A 45 -6.00 3.30 -24.92
C THR A 45 -5.00 2.60 -24.01
N VAL A 46 -4.30 3.35 -23.17
CA VAL A 46 -3.41 2.79 -22.14
C VAL A 46 -4.16 1.81 -21.23
N ARG A 47 -5.44 2.09 -20.93
CA ARG A 47 -6.30 1.18 -20.15
C ARG A 47 -6.51 -0.17 -20.84
N GLU A 48 -6.68 -0.17 -22.16
CA GLU A 48 -6.83 -1.42 -22.94
C GLU A 48 -5.54 -2.25 -22.91
N ILE A 49 -4.37 -1.60 -22.95
CA ILE A 49 -3.09 -2.30 -22.77
C ILE A 49 -2.95 -2.87 -21.35
N LYS A 50 -3.38 -2.14 -20.32
CA LYS A 50 -3.41 -2.66 -18.95
C LYS A 50 -4.32 -3.88 -18.78
N LEU A 51 -5.44 -3.95 -19.51
CA LEU A 51 -6.30 -5.14 -19.54
C LEU A 51 -5.61 -6.34 -20.19
N HIS A 52 -4.81 -6.13 -21.24
CA HIS A 52 -3.98 -7.18 -21.83
C HIS A 52 -2.94 -7.68 -20.82
N VAL A 53 -2.26 -6.76 -20.14
CA VAL A 53 -1.32 -7.10 -19.05
C VAL A 53 -2.02 -7.90 -17.95
N GLN A 54 -3.25 -7.55 -17.56
CA GLN A 54 -4.01 -8.30 -16.56
C GLN A 54 -4.26 -9.75 -16.99
N THR A 55 -4.55 -9.97 -18.27
CA THR A 55 -4.80 -11.30 -18.82
C THR A 55 -3.51 -12.13 -18.90
N LEU A 56 -2.39 -11.50 -19.24
CA LEU A 56 -1.09 -12.17 -19.40
C LEU A 56 -0.37 -12.44 -18.07
N GLU A 57 -0.43 -11.50 -17.14
CA GLU A 57 0.38 -11.49 -15.91
C GLU A 57 -0.45 -11.63 -14.63
N GLY A 58 -1.79 -11.55 -14.72
CA GLY A 58 -2.68 -11.66 -13.56
C GLY A 58 -2.66 -10.45 -12.61
N LEU A 59 -2.00 -9.35 -12.98
CA LEU A 59 -1.99 -8.10 -12.21
C LEU A 59 -3.27 -7.31 -12.47
N LEU A 60 -3.98 -6.87 -11.42
CA LEU A 60 -5.16 -6.02 -11.58
C LEU A 60 -4.78 -4.68 -12.22
N VAL A 61 -5.62 -4.14 -13.09
CA VAL A 61 -5.39 -2.86 -13.80
C VAL A 61 -5.03 -1.72 -12.84
N GLU A 62 -5.70 -1.65 -11.68
CA GLU A 62 -5.48 -0.63 -10.65
C GLU A 62 -4.09 -0.71 -10.01
N ASP A 63 -3.52 -1.92 -9.95
CA ASP A 63 -2.20 -2.18 -9.40
C ASP A 63 -1.09 -1.99 -10.44
N GLN A 64 -1.44 -1.70 -11.70
CA GLN A 64 -0.47 -1.51 -12.79
C GLN A 64 -0.15 -0.02 -13.02
N VAL A 65 1.12 0.25 -13.27
CA VAL A 65 1.63 1.49 -13.83
C VAL A 65 2.34 1.13 -15.13
N LEU A 66 1.82 1.63 -16.25
CA LEU A 66 2.46 1.47 -17.56
C LEU A 66 3.39 2.67 -17.76
N LEU A 67 4.62 2.43 -18.19
CA LEU A 67 5.62 3.46 -18.39
C LEU A 67 6.24 3.41 -19.79
N LEU A 68 6.45 4.59 -20.36
CA LEU A 68 7.31 4.82 -21.53
C LEU A 68 8.51 5.64 -21.07
N ASP A 69 9.74 5.16 -21.30
CA ASP A 69 10.98 5.83 -20.85
C ASP A 69 10.93 6.26 -19.37
N SER A 70 10.45 5.35 -18.51
CA SER A 70 10.23 5.59 -17.07
C SER A 70 9.21 6.67 -16.71
N SER A 71 8.45 7.19 -17.68
CA SER A 71 7.36 8.14 -17.46
C SER A 71 6.01 7.42 -17.43
N PRO A 72 5.21 7.57 -16.36
CA PRO A 72 3.93 6.88 -16.24
C PRO A 72 2.91 7.43 -17.24
N LEU A 73 2.16 6.53 -17.87
CA LEU A 73 1.10 6.87 -18.82
C LEU A 73 -0.27 6.93 -18.15
N GLU A 74 -1.11 7.85 -18.62
CA GLU A 74 -2.49 8.02 -18.15
C GLU A 74 -3.45 7.09 -18.89
N ASP A 75 -4.44 6.55 -18.17
CA ASP A 75 -5.37 5.53 -18.68
C ASP A 75 -6.26 6.02 -19.83
N SER A 76 -6.53 7.32 -19.90
CA SER A 76 -7.38 7.93 -20.93
C SER A 76 -6.66 8.23 -22.25
N SER A 77 -5.32 8.19 -22.27
CA SER A 77 -4.55 8.54 -23.44
C SER A 77 -4.48 7.39 -24.44
N SER A 78 -4.53 7.70 -25.74
CA SER A 78 -4.26 6.70 -26.79
C SER A 78 -2.76 6.43 -26.90
N LEU A 79 -2.36 5.30 -27.50
CA LEU A 79 -0.94 4.98 -27.67
C LEU A 79 -0.22 5.99 -28.57
N VAL A 80 -0.86 6.44 -29.64
CA VAL A 80 -0.30 7.46 -30.54
C VAL A 80 -0.10 8.79 -29.83
N ASP A 81 -1.06 9.22 -29.00
CA ASP A 81 -0.93 10.49 -28.23
C ASP A 81 0.17 10.41 -27.18
N CYS A 82 0.47 9.21 -26.68
CA CYS A 82 1.60 8.96 -25.78
C CYS A 82 2.96 8.91 -26.49
N GLY A 83 3.00 9.06 -27.82
CA GLY A 83 4.24 8.97 -28.61
C GLY A 83 4.75 7.54 -28.79
N ILE A 84 3.90 6.53 -28.62
CA ILE A 84 4.30 5.12 -28.74
C ILE A 84 4.31 4.72 -30.21
N SER A 85 5.46 4.26 -30.70
CA SER A 85 5.66 3.80 -32.08
C SER A 85 5.84 2.29 -32.17
N GLU A 86 5.93 1.77 -33.40
CA GLU A 86 6.27 0.37 -33.65
C GLU A 86 7.61 -0.01 -32.98
N TYR A 87 7.67 -1.25 -32.48
CA TYR A 87 8.80 -1.84 -31.75
C TYR A 87 9.17 -1.13 -30.45
N CYS A 88 8.30 -0.26 -29.93
CA CYS A 88 8.52 0.38 -28.64
C CYS A 88 8.38 -0.63 -27.49
N THR A 89 9.15 -0.44 -26.43
CA THR A 89 9.08 -1.23 -25.21
C THR A 89 8.40 -0.43 -24.10
N LEU A 90 7.31 -0.97 -23.53
CA LEU A 90 6.62 -0.39 -22.39
C LEU A 90 6.97 -1.19 -21.13
N GLU A 91 7.28 -0.48 -20.06
CA GLU A 91 7.55 -1.10 -18.77
C GLU A 91 6.27 -1.17 -17.95
N VAL A 92 6.03 -2.31 -17.30
CA VAL A 92 4.91 -2.50 -16.38
C VAL A 92 5.46 -2.58 -14.96
N ALA A 93 5.15 -1.59 -14.14
CA ALA A 93 5.46 -1.60 -12.72
C ALA A 93 4.20 -1.89 -11.89
N GLY A 94 4.33 -2.70 -10.85
CA GLY A 94 3.27 -2.91 -9.86
C GLY A 94 3.29 -1.83 -8.77
N ARG A 95 2.11 -1.30 -8.39
CA ARG A 95 1.97 -0.46 -7.20
C ARG A 95 2.20 -1.33 -5.96
N LEU A 96 3.24 -1.04 -5.20
CA LEU A 96 3.49 -1.72 -3.93
C LEU A 96 2.58 -1.12 -2.84
N LEU A 97 1.55 -1.85 -2.44
CA LEU A 97 0.83 -1.57 -1.19
C LEU A 97 1.79 -1.87 -0.02
N GLY A 98 1.97 -0.87 0.86
CA GLY A 98 2.94 -0.91 1.96
C GLY A 98 2.98 -2.25 2.70
N GLY A 99 4.16 -2.86 2.77
CA GLY A 99 4.34 -4.18 3.37
C GLY A 99 4.05 -4.22 4.87
N LYS A 100 3.82 -5.44 5.38
CA LYS A 100 3.60 -5.71 6.81
C LYS A 100 4.68 -5.03 7.67
N VAL A 101 4.27 -4.08 8.49
CA VAL A 101 5.15 -3.40 9.46
C VAL A 101 5.68 -4.43 10.46
N HIS A 102 7.00 -4.63 10.48
CA HIS A 102 7.65 -5.57 11.38
C HIS A 102 7.85 -4.94 12.78
N GLY A 103 6.92 -5.25 13.69
CA GLY A 103 6.97 -4.81 15.09
C GLY A 103 5.62 -5.00 15.75
N SER A 104 5.38 -6.17 16.36
CA SER A 104 4.09 -6.45 16.98
C SER A 104 3.93 -5.70 18.31
N LEU A 105 2.75 -5.12 18.53
CA LEU A 105 2.35 -4.51 19.80
C LEU A 105 2.03 -5.54 20.89
N ALA A 106 2.34 -6.82 20.66
CA ALA A 106 1.97 -7.95 21.50
C ALA A 106 2.50 -7.89 22.94
N ARG A 107 3.52 -7.04 23.20
CA ARG A 107 4.12 -6.87 24.54
C ARG A 107 3.63 -5.64 25.29
N ALA A 108 2.73 -4.85 24.72
CA ALA A 108 2.21 -3.65 25.36
C ALA A 108 1.50 -4.02 26.69
N GLY A 109 1.92 -3.38 27.79
CA GLY A 109 1.28 -3.57 29.10
C GLY A 109 1.62 -4.87 29.84
N LYS A 110 2.44 -5.78 29.28
CA LYS A 110 2.79 -7.08 29.91
C LYS A 110 3.26 -6.93 31.35
N VAL A 111 4.20 -6.03 31.60
CA VAL A 111 4.77 -5.81 32.95
C VAL A 111 3.72 -5.25 33.91
N ARG A 112 2.90 -4.29 33.45
CA ARG A 112 1.84 -3.68 34.29
C ARG A 112 0.79 -4.71 34.73
N GLY A 113 0.49 -5.70 33.88
CA GLY A 113 -0.47 -6.77 34.20
C GLY A 113 0.10 -7.88 35.08
N GLN A 114 1.40 -8.17 34.97
CA GLN A 114 2.06 -9.21 35.77
C GLN A 114 2.41 -8.75 37.19
N THR A 115 2.69 -7.47 37.40
CA THR A 115 3.06 -6.97 38.73
C THR A 115 1.90 -7.10 39.72
N PRO A 116 2.10 -7.70 40.92
CA PRO A 116 1.04 -7.83 41.91
C PRO A 116 0.53 -6.45 42.33
N LYS A 117 -0.80 -6.31 42.41
CA LYS A 117 -1.43 -5.04 42.78
C LYS A 117 -1.38 -4.86 44.29
N VAL A 118 -0.30 -4.27 44.79
CA VAL A 118 -0.17 -3.94 46.22
C VAL A 118 -1.13 -2.80 46.58
N ASP A 119 -2.03 -3.07 47.52
CA ASP A 119 -2.97 -2.07 48.04
C ASP A 119 -2.26 -0.96 48.82
N LYS A 120 -2.83 0.24 48.74
CA LYS A 120 -2.31 1.38 49.49
C LYS A 120 -2.71 1.24 50.95
N GLN A 121 -1.73 1.01 51.82
CA GLN A 121 -1.93 1.09 53.26
C GLN A 121 -2.34 2.51 53.68
N GLU A 122 -3.30 2.61 54.59
CA GLU A 122 -3.70 3.89 55.16
C GLU A 122 -2.55 4.47 56.02
N LYS A 123 -2.11 5.67 55.68
CA LYS A 123 -1.09 6.42 56.43
C LYS A 123 -1.71 7.69 56.98
N LYS A 124 -1.28 8.09 58.19
CA LYS A 124 -1.69 9.37 58.80
C LYS A 124 -1.49 10.51 57.81
N LYS A 125 -2.52 11.35 57.63
CA LYS A 125 -2.47 12.51 56.74
C LYS A 125 -1.30 13.41 57.11
N LYS A 126 -0.46 13.76 56.13
CA LYS A 126 0.67 14.66 56.33
C LYS A 126 0.14 16.08 56.57
N LYS A 127 0.63 16.76 57.61
CA LYS A 127 0.35 18.20 57.80
C LYS A 127 0.85 19.00 56.59
N THR A 128 0.18 20.10 56.28
CA THR A 128 0.48 20.99 55.14
C THR A 128 0.83 22.40 55.61
N GLY A 129 1.24 23.28 54.68
CA GLY A 129 1.50 24.70 54.94
C GLY A 129 2.59 24.98 55.99
N ARG A 130 2.37 26.02 56.81
CA ARG A 130 3.31 26.47 57.85
C ARG A 130 3.64 25.37 58.86
N ALA A 131 2.66 24.55 59.23
CA ALA A 131 2.86 23.44 60.16
C ALA A 131 3.85 22.39 59.60
N LYS A 132 3.77 22.07 58.31
CA LYS A 132 4.73 21.17 57.63
C LYS A 132 6.14 21.76 57.61
N ARG A 133 6.27 23.05 57.30
CA ARG A 133 7.55 23.76 57.24
C ARG A 133 8.24 23.79 58.62
N ARG A 134 7.49 24.05 59.69
CA ARG A 134 8.01 23.99 61.07
C ARG A 134 8.56 22.60 61.42
N ILE A 135 7.81 21.54 61.11
CA ILE A 135 8.27 20.15 61.35
C ILE A 135 9.55 19.85 60.57
N GLN A 136 9.65 20.30 59.32
CA GLN A 136 10.82 20.10 58.48
C GLN A 136 12.05 20.86 59.00
N TYR A 137 11.89 22.09 59.48
CA TYR A 137 12.97 22.87 60.10
C TYR A 137 13.50 22.18 61.35
N ASN A 138 12.60 21.82 62.28
CA ASN A 138 13.00 21.12 63.50
C ASN A 138 13.73 19.81 63.19
N ARG A 139 13.24 19.01 62.23
CA ARG A 139 13.88 17.75 61.84
C ARG A 139 15.27 17.92 61.19
N ARG A 140 15.54 19.06 60.52
CA ARG A 140 16.80 19.28 59.77
C ARG A 140 17.86 20.03 60.56
N PHE A 141 17.46 20.90 61.48
CA PHE A 141 18.37 21.83 62.12
C PHE A 141 18.35 21.72 63.64
N VAL A 142 17.16 21.65 64.26
CA VAL A 142 17.04 21.67 65.73
C VAL A 142 17.32 20.29 66.33
N ASN A 143 16.75 19.25 65.75
CA ASN A 143 16.82 17.89 66.29
C ASN A 143 18.03 17.09 65.77
N VAL A 144 18.83 17.67 64.86
CA VAL A 144 20.00 16.98 64.30
C VAL A 144 21.18 17.21 65.23
N VAL A 145 21.68 16.15 65.86
CA VAL A 145 22.96 16.17 66.58
C VAL A 145 24.08 15.84 65.59
N PRO A 146 25.13 16.67 65.47
CA PRO A 146 26.26 16.38 64.59
C PRO A 146 27.02 15.16 65.10
N THR A 147 26.85 14.02 64.44
CA THR A 147 27.60 12.80 64.70
C THR A 147 28.89 12.78 63.88
N PHE A 148 29.97 12.21 64.43
CA PHE A 148 31.21 12.00 63.71
C PHE A 148 31.02 10.96 62.59
N GLY A 149 31.54 11.21 61.39
CA GLY A 149 31.41 10.33 60.22
C GLY A 149 30.46 10.85 59.12
N LYS A 150 30.14 9.98 58.15
CA LYS A 150 29.32 10.34 56.99
C LYS A 150 27.87 10.63 57.41
N LYS A 151 27.34 11.80 57.04
CA LYS A 151 25.95 12.19 57.32
C LYS A 151 24.97 11.21 56.67
N LYS A 152 24.10 10.58 57.47
CA LYS A 152 23.04 9.67 57.00
C LYS A 152 21.91 10.47 56.32
N GLY A 153 21.49 9.99 55.15
CA GLY A 153 20.42 10.61 54.38
C GLY A 153 19.03 10.39 54.98
N PRO A 154 18.04 11.27 54.71
CA PRO A 154 16.69 11.20 55.29
C PRO A 154 15.83 10.03 54.80
N ASN A 155 16.28 9.27 53.80
CA ASN A 155 15.62 8.06 53.26
C ASN A 155 16.59 6.88 53.18
N ALA A 156 17.56 6.83 54.10
CA ALA A 156 18.47 5.69 54.21
C ALA A 156 17.75 4.55 54.95
N ASN A 157 17.71 3.35 54.34
CA ASN A 157 17.06 2.15 54.89
C ASN A 157 17.95 1.32 55.82
N SER A 158 19.15 1.82 56.13
CA SER A 158 20.08 1.25 57.11
C SER A 158 19.55 1.32 58.53
#